data_AF-A0A9P5RPA2-F1
#
_entry.id   AF-A0A9P5RPA2-F1
#
_cell.length_a   1.000
_cell.length_b   1.000
_cell.length_c   1.000
_cell.angle_alpha   90.00
_cell.angle_beta   90.00
_cell.angle_gamma   90.00
#
_symmetry.space_group_name_H-M   'P 1'
#
loop_
_entity.id
_entity.type
_entity.pdbx_description
1 polymer ?
#
loop_
_entity_poly.entity_id
_entity_poly.type
_entity_poly.pdbx_seq_one_letter_code
_entity_poly.pdbx_strand_id
1 'polypeptide(L)'
;MEILGPRHIVLVGDLIHWQLHDSIMYNMFDNPQACYGDLACHLEVGHPLCPLPNDVRLKFVRNDLLSAMRPRKSRKTQDPVEMPWLKDMRLKDTVILGATHQALKDKAFQRLLTDTISKIRKARPDALIIYRNNPVGHSECSSVANAFNGNEAQREQKQKERQQEQQQQQHTFGAPARAFTNDIPTVEMLHYPLSWAHYDRQNRIAKVIVEASGGIYWNIATMTNMRPDGHVGGQDCLSYKRPGSTDEWAVSLFNLFNTIEAVERE
;
A
#
# COMPACT_ATOMS: atom_id res chain seq x y z
N MET A 1 5.71 -4.10 26.71
CA MET A 1 5.26 -4.54 25.38
C MET A 1 6.51 -4.84 24.59
N GLU A 2 6.90 -6.12 24.50
CA GLU A 2 8.14 -6.60 23.85
C GLU A 2 7.88 -7.21 22.45
N ILE A 3 6.73 -6.87 21.86
CA ILE A 3 6.02 -7.52 20.73
C ILE A 3 6.86 -7.84 19.47
N LEU A 4 8.08 -7.32 19.35
CA LEU A 4 8.96 -7.53 18.21
C LEU A 4 10.43 -7.77 18.57
N GLY A 5 10.79 -7.85 19.86
CA GLY A 5 12.18 -7.74 20.29
C GLY A 5 12.86 -6.50 19.66
N PRO A 6 14.13 -6.55 19.25
CA PRO A 6 14.84 -5.43 18.62
C PRO A 6 14.64 -5.32 17.09
N ARG A 7 13.59 -5.92 16.50
CA ARG A 7 13.39 -5.96 15.04
C ARG A 7 12.78 -4.65 14.53
N HIS A 8 13.42 -3.96 13.57
CA HIS A 8 12.77 -2.85 12.87
C HIS A 8 11.70 -3.36 11.92
N ILE A 9 10.69 -2.54 11.67
CA ILE A 9 9.62 -2.81 10.70
C ILE A 9 9.92 -2.01 9.43
N VAL A 10 10.05 -2.71 8.31
CA VAL A 10 10.26 -2.11 6.99
C VAL A 10 9.09 -2.48 6.08
N LEU A 11 8.25 -1.49 5.80
CA LEU A 11 7.14 -1.56 4.85
C LEU A 11 7.68 -1.25 3.45
N VAL A 12 7.58 -2.22 2.55
CA VAL A 12 8.05 -2.09 1.16
C VAL A 12 6.89 -2.31 0.22
N GLY A 13 6.54 -1.29 -0.54
CA GLY A 13 5.37 -1.37 -1.40
C GLY A 13 4.95 -0.06 -2.03
N ASP A 14 3.69 -0.01 -2.39
CA ASP A 14 3.05 1.11 -3.08
C ASP A 14 2.37 2.10 -2.12
N LEU A 15 1.55 2.99 -2.67
CA LEU A 15 0.82 4.00 -1.89
C LEU A 15 -0.21 3.41 -0.90
N ILE A 16 -0.80 2.22 -1.16
CA ILE A 16 -1.66 1.55 -0.16
C ILE A 16 -0.81 1.09 1.02
N HIS A 17 0.41 0.65 0.75
CA HIS A 17 1.37 0.30 1.79
C HIS A 17 1.82 1.52 2.61
N TRP A 18 1.91 2.70 1.98
CA TRP A 18 2.09 3.97 2.70
C TRP A 18 0.90 4.29 3.61
N GLN A 19 -0.35 4.07 3.18
CA GLN A 19 -1.51 4.29 4.06
C GLN A 19 -1.47 3.40 5.32
N LEU A 20 -0.98 2.16 5.20
CA LEU A 20 -0.74 1.29 6.36
C LEU A 20 0.35 1.84 7.28
N HIS A 21 1.47 2.32 6.73
CA HIS A 21 2.51 3.00 7.52
C HIS A 21 1.91 4.11 8.39
N ASP A 22 1.12 4.94 7.74
CA ASP A 22 0.45 6.09 8.33
C ASP A 22 -0.57 5.71 9.41
N SER A 23 -1.32 4.62 9.22
CA SER A 23 -2.19 4.07 10.27
C SER A 23 -1.40 3.48 11.44
N ILE A 24 -0.28 2.79 11.20
CA ILE A 24 0.59 2.30 12.30
C ILE A 24 1.10 3.48 13.13
N MET A 25 1.57 4.54 12.47
CA MET A 25 2.01 5.77 13.14
C MET A 25 0.90 6.46 13.93
N TYR A 26 -0.35 6.42 13.44
CA TYR A 26 -1.47 7.03 14.17
C TYR A 26 -1.90 6.21 15.38
N ASN A 27 -1.92 4.87 15.27
CA ASN A 27 -2.40 3.98 16.32
C ASN A 27 -1.37 3.68 17.41
N MET A 28 -0.07 3.84 17.14
CA MET A 28 1.00 3.52 18.10
C MET A 28 1.52 4.71 18.91
N PHE A 29 1.06 5.93 18.68
CA PHE A 29 1.67 7.12 19.29
C PHE A 29 0.65 8.00 20.03
N ASP A 30 0.97 8.37 21.27
CA ASP A 30 0.23 9.38 22.06
C ASP A 30 0.36 10.81 21.49
N ASN A 31 1.27 11.03 20.52
CA ASN A 31 1.43 12.32 19.84
C ASN A 31 1.76 12.13 18.34
N PRO A 32 0.76 11.95 17.47
CA PRO A 32 0.92 11.59 16.05
C PRO A 32 1.44 12.73 15.15
N GLN A 33 1.92 13.85 15.71
CA GLN A 33 2.35 15.03 14.92
C GLN A 33 3.64 14.82 14.10
N ALA A 34 4.28 13.65 14.14
CA ALA A 34 5.60 13.50 13.53
C ALA A 34 5.62 13.68 12.00
N CYS A 35 4.53 13.36 11.27
CA CYS A 35 4.56 13.35 9.79
C CYS A 35 3.21 13.62 9.10
N TYR A 36 2.44 14.60 9.55
CA TYR A 36 1.21 14.95 8.83
C TYR A 36 1.53 15.71 7.53
N GLY A 37 1.21 15.11 6.38
CA GLY A 37 1.11 15.81 5.11
C GLY A 37 2.40 16.00 4.30
N ASP A 38 3.52 15.41 4.73
CA ASP A 38 4.77 15.60 4.01
C ASP A 38 5.27 14.29 3.38
N LEU A 39 5.43 14.31 2.05
CA LEU A 39 6.25 13.31 1.35
C LEU A 39 7.67 13.24 1.97
N ALA A 40 8.09 14.24 2.77
CA ALA A 40 9.30 14.26 3.57
C ALA A 40 9.49 13.14 4.61
N CYS A 41 8.60 12.13 4.69
CA CYS A 41 8.98 10.80 5.20
C CYS A 41 10.06 10.09 4.35
N HIS A 42 10.65 10.81 3.38
CA HIS A 42 11.69 10.37 2.49
C HIS A 42 13.00 9.99 3.22
N LEU A 43 13.23 8.67 3.18
CA LEU A 43 14.39 7.98 2.60
C LEU A 43 15.48 7.44 3.53
N GLU A 44 15.94 8.18 4.55
CA GLU A 44 17.15 7.75 5.27
C GLU A 44 16.92 7.21 6.68
N VAL A 45 15.88 7.69 7.38
CA VAL A 45 15.77 7.52 8.83
C VAL A 45 14.35 7.06 9.18
N GLY A 46 14.19 5.85 9.74
CA GLY A 46 12.89 5.34 10.19
C GLY A 46 12.34 6.07 11.41
N HIS A 47 11.05 5.91 11.71
CA HIS A 47 10.40 6.54 12.87
C HIS A 47 10.55 5.65 14.11
N PRO A 48 11.08 6.15 15.25
CA PRO A 48 11.13 5.36 16.47
C PRO A 48 9.71 5.04 16.96
N LEU A 49 9.43 3.78 17.31
CA LEU A 49 8.12 3.35 17.84
C LEU A 49 8.10 3.49 19.37
N CYS A 50 7.46 4.54 19.89
CA CYS A 50 7.19 4.67 21.33
C CYS A 50 5.90 3.92 21.72
N PRO A 51 5.77 3.33 22.91
CA PRO A 51 6.73 3.25 24.01
C PRO A 51 7.60 1.98 23.96
N LEU A 52 7.84 1.38 22.78
CA LEU A 52 8.58 0.12 22.70
C LEU A 52 10.04 0.33 23.17
N PRO A 53 10.53 -0.48 24.13
CA PRO A 53 11.96 -0.47 24.48
C PRO A 53 12.80 -0.90 23.27
N ASN A 54 14.04 -0.39 23.18
CA ASN A 54 15.10 -0.79 22.23
C ASN A 54 15.19 -0.13 20.84
N ASP A 55 14.80 1.15 20.68
CA ASP A 55 14.99 1.91 19.43
C ASP A 55 14.36 1.23 18.20
N VAL A 56 13.27 0.46 18.37
CA VAL A 56 12.56 -0.14 17.24
C VAL A 56 12.05 0.97 16.32
N ARG A 57 12.18 0.79 15.01
CA ARG A 57 11.82 1.82 14.02
C ARG A 57 10.89 1.28 12.96
N LEU A 58 9.98 2.12 12.50
CA LEU A 58 9.13 1.90 11.35
C LEU A 58 9.69 2.68 10.15
N LYS A 59 9.90 2.01 9.02
CA LYS A 59 10.35 2.65 7.77
C LYS A 59 9.41 2.26 6.64
N PHE A 60 8.99 3.23 5.84
CA PHE A 60 8.35 2.99 4.55
C PHE A 60 9.32 3.18 3.39
N VAL A 61 9.24 2.31 2.39
CA VAL A 61 9.98 2.41 1.13
C VAL A 61 8.99 2.24 -0.01
N ARG A 62 8.88 3.27 -0.86
CA ARG A 62 8.10 3.20 -2.08
C ARG A 62 8.81 2.33 -3.12
N ASN A 63 8.30 1.13 -3.33
CA ASN A 63 8.75 0.20 -4.34
C ASN A 63 7.53 -0.52 -4.92
N ASP A 64 6.95 0.09 -5.95
CA ASP A 64 5.66 -0.36 -6.48
C ASP A 64 5.79 -1.75 -7.12
N LEU A 65 6.96 -2.15 -7.62
CA LEU A 65 7.23 -3.48 -8.20
C LEU A 65 7.75 -4.53 -7.22
N LEU A 66 7.98 -4.15 -5.95
CA LEU A 66 8.71 -4.95 -4.96
C LEU A 66 10.11 -5.40 -5.41
N SER A 67 10.76 -4.72 -6.36
CA SER A 67 12.06 -5.16 -6.84
C SER A 67 13.15 -4.91 -5.79
N ALA A 68 14.09 -5.85 -5.67
CA ALA A 68 15.28 -5.68 -4.84
C ALA A 68 16.44 -4.95 -5.58
N MET A 69 16.16 -4.28 -6.70
CA MET A 69 17.16 -3.74 -7.63
C MET A 69 17.65 -2.33 -7.23
N ARG A 70 18.83 -1.96 -7.74
CA ARG A 70 19.32 -0.57 -7.76
C ARG A 70 18.47 0.26 -8.73
N PRO A 71 18.23 1.55 -8.45
CA PRO A 71 17.38 2.39 -9.29
C PRO A 71 17.89 2.37 -10.72
N ARG A 72 17.04 1.97 -11.67
CA ARG A 72 17.28 2.31 -13.07
C ARG A 72 17.19 3.82 -13.18
N LYS A 73 18.10 4.43 -13.95
CA LYS A 73 17.95 5.83 -14.39
C LYS A 73 16.74 5.91 -15.33
N SER A 74 15.53 5.83 -14.79
CA SER A 74 14.32 6.19 -15.51
C SER A 74 14.34 7.71 -15.65
N ARG A 75 14.40 8.18 -16.90
CA ARG A 75 14.58 9.60 -17.24
C ARG A 75 13.25 10.32 -17.47
N LYS A 76 12.10 9.71 -17.11
CA LYS A 76 10.78 10.32 -17.27
C LYS A 76 9.87 9.90 -16.11
N THR A 77 9.01 10.84 -15.70
CA THR A 77 7.99 10.81 -14.65
C THR A 77 6.86 9.79 -14.87
N GLN A 78 7.19 8.56 -15.29
CA GLN A 78 6.21 7.49 -15.45
C GLN A 78 6.47 6.39 -14.42
N ASP A 79 5.42 6.10 -13.64
CA ASP A 79 5.27 4.92 -12.79
C ASP A 79 5.67 3.65 -13.56
N PRO A 80 6.32 2.66 -12.90
CA PRO A 80 6.39 2.44 -11.46
C PRO A 80 7.61 3.04 -10.74
N VAL A 81 7.46 3.42 -9.47
CA VAL A 81 8.54 3.91 -8.59
C VAL A 81 9.24 2.73 -7.88
N GLU A 82 10.57 2.67 -7.95
CA GLU A 82 11.39 1.60 -7.37
C GLU A 82 12.55 2.15 -6.53
N MET A 83 12.29 2.53 -5.27
CA MET A 83 13.36 2.99 -4.37
C MET A 83 14.22 1.82 -3.88
N PRO A 84 15.56 1.99 -3.75
CA PRO A 84 16.43 0.99 -3.17
C PRO A 84 16.19 0.87 -1.66
N TRP A 85 16.25 -0.34 -1.12
CA TRP A 85 15.92 -0.58 0.29
C TRP A 85 16.71 -1.71 0.96
N LEU A 86 17.02 -2.79 0.23
CA LEU A 86 17.65 -3.98 0.79
C LEU A 86 19.00 -3.70 1.48
N LYS A 87 19.74 -2.70 1.00
CA LYS A 87 21.05 -2.29 1.55
C LYS A 87 20.95 -1.70 2.97
N ASP A 88 19.82 -1.08 3.31
CA ASP A 88 19.63 -0.32 4.55
C ASP A 88 18.96 -1.16 5.65
N MET A 89 18.64 -2.42 5.35
CA MET A 89 18.07 -3.35 6.32
C MET A 89 19.12 -3.92 7.28
N ARG A 90 18.74 -4.10 8.55
CA ARG A 90 19.48 -4.91 9.53
C ARG A 90 19.14 -6.40 9.37
N LEU A 91 19.94 -7.26 10.02
CA LEU A 91 19.87 -8.72 9.87
C LEU A 91 18.52 -9.34 10.29
N LYS A 92 17.91 -8.84 11.35
CA LYS A 92 16.68 -9.40 11.96
C LYS A 92 15.40 -8.62 11.64
N ASP A 93 15.48 -7.63 10.75
CA ASP A 93 14.34 -6.76 10.44
C ASP A 93 13.12 -7.55 9.98
N THR A 94 11.94 -7.05 10.34
CA THR A 94 10.66 -7.51 9.82
C THR A 94 10.36 -6.73 8.54
N VAL A 95 10.32 -7.43 7.41
CA VAL A 95 9.95 -6.86 6.12
C VAL A 95 8.52 -7.22 5.78
N ILE A 96 7.71 -6.20 5.54
CA ILE A 96 6.33 -6.36 5.11
C ILE A 96 6.23 -5.89 3.66
N LEU A 97 5.99 -6.84 2.76
CA LEU A 97 5.90 -6.64 1.31
C LEU A 97 4.43 -6.47 0.91
N GLY A 98 4.13 -5.58 -0.05
CA GLY A 98 2.80 -5.54 -0.67
C GLY A 98 2.72 -4.58 -1.85
N ALA A 99 2.10 -5.00 -2.94
CA ALA A 99 2.01 -4.23 -4.19
C ALA A 99 0.63 -4.39 -4.81
N THR A 100 -0.24 -3.41 -4.60
CA THR A 100 -1.66 -3.39 -4.96
C THR A 100 -1.91 -2.62 -6.28
N HIS A 101 -1.16 -1.54 -6.55
CA HIS A 101 -1.34 -0.69 -7.72
C HIS A 101 -0.82 -1.29 -9.04
N GLN A 102 -0.21 -2.47 -9.01
CA GLN A 102 0.51 -2.99 -10.16
C GLN A 102 -0.30 -3.93 -11.04
N ALA A 103 -0.50 -3.50 -12.28
CA ALA A 103 -1.06 -4.31 -13.36
C ALA A 103 0.00 -5.25 -13.97
N LEU A 104 0.67 -6.05 -13.15
CA LEU A 104 1.66 -7.02 -13.63
C LEU A 104 0.99 -8.29 -14.10
N LYS A 105 1.38 -8.82 -15.26
CA LYS A 105 0.97 -10.19 -15.60
C LYS A 105 1.45 -11.18 -14.54
N ASP A 106 0.64 -12.20 -14.27
CA ASP A 106 0.86 -13.20 -13.23
C ASP A 106 2.28 -13.81 -13.26
N LYS A 107 2.83 -14.13 -14.45
CA LYS A 107 4.20 -14.64 -14.60
C LYS A 107 5.27 -13.62 -14.23
N ALA A 108 5.06 -12.34 -14.53
CA ALA A 108 5.99 -11.27 -14.18
C ALA A 108 5.97 -11.03 -12.67
N PHE A 109 4.78 -10.95 -12.07
CA PHE A 109 4.58 -10.86 -10.63
C PHE A 109 5.25 -12.01 -9.87
N GLN A 110 5.00 -13.25 -10.31
CA GLN A 110 5.62 -14.45 -9.73
C GLN A 110 7.15 -14.37 -9.75
N ARG A 111 7.75 -14.03 -10.90
CA ARG A 111 9.21 -13.92 -11.04
C ARG A 111 9.78 -12.84 -10.13
N LEU A 112 9.16 -11.66 -10.10
CA LEU A 112 9.60 -10.53 -9.28
C LEU A 112 9.54 -10.87 -7.79
N LEU A 113 8.40 -11.39 -7.31
CA LEU A 113 8.25 -11.74 -5.89
C LEU A 113 9.23 -12.84 -5.46
N THR A 114 9.42 -13.86 -6.30
CA THR A 114 10.38 -14.95 -6.03
C THR A 114 11.82 -14.44 -5.98
N ASP A 115 12.22 -13.60 -6.95
CA ASP A 115 13.56 -13.01 -6.99
C ASP A 115 13.81 -12.10 -5.77
N THR A 116 12.84 -11.28 -5.40
CA THR A 116 12.92 -10.41 -4.23
C THR A 116 13.07 -11.19 -2.94
N ILE A 117 12.22 -12.20 -2.70
CA ILE A 117 12.31 -13.05 -1.50
C ILE A 117 13.66 -13.78 -1.46
N SER A 118 14.10 -14.34 -2.59
CA SER A 118 15.42 -14.99 -2.69
C SER A 118 16.56 -14.04 -2.33
N LYS A 119 16.50 -12.79 -2.78
CA LYS A 119 17.51 -11.76 -2.45
C LYS A 119 17.46 -11.34 -0.98
N ILE A 120 16.26 -11.21 -0.39
CA ILE A 120 16.12 -10.96 1.05
C ILE A 120 16.76 -12.10 1.83
N ARG A 121 16.39 -13.36 1.55
CA ARG A 121 16.93 -14.53 2.26
C ARG A 121 18.45 -14.66 2.12
N LYS A 122 19.00 -14.34 0.94
CA LYS A 122 20.45 -14.34 0.72
C LYS A 122 21.17 -13.26 1.53
N ALA A 123 20.60 -12.06 1.63
CA ALA A 123 21.24 -10.93 2.30
C ALA A 123 20.97 -10.90 3.82
N ARG A 124 19.81 -11.40 4.25
CA ARG A 124 19.20 -11.26 5.56
C ARG A 124 18.44 -12.57 5.90
N PRO A 125 19.14 -13.67 6.21
CA PRO A 125 18.51 -14.99 6.41
C PRO A 125 17.49 -14.98 7.55
N ASP A 126 17.77 -14.24 8.63
CA ASP A 126 16.96 -14.17 9.85
C ASP A 126 15.83 -13.12 9.80
N ALA A 127 15.67 -12.44 8.66
CA ALA A 127 14.60 -11.47 8.47
C ALA A 127 13.24 -12.17 8.54
N LEU A 128 12.29 -11.57 9.26
CA LEU A 128 10.90 -12.00 9.22
C LEU A 128 10.26 -11.41 7.96
N ILE A 129 9.79 -12.25 7.04
CA ILE A 129 9.13 -11.80 5.81
C ILE A 129 7.63 -11.98 5.97
N ILE A 130 6.89 -10.89 5.83
CA ILE A 130 5.43 -10.88 5.80
C ILE A 130 5.01 -10.35 4.43
N TYR A 131 4.04 -10.99 3.79
CA TYR A 131 3.40 -10.46 2.59
C TYR A 131 1.97 -10.07 2.90
N ARG A 132 1.68 -8.77 2.78
CA ARG A 132 0.34 -8.20 2.91
C ARG A 132 -0.38 -8.38 1.58
N ASN A 133 -1.48 -9.11 1.59
CA ASN A 133 -2.22 -9.38 0.35
C ASN A 133 -3.01 -8.17 -0.19
N ASN A 134 -3.36 -8.23 -1.46
CA ASN A 134 -4.01 -7.13 -2.17
C ASN A 134 -5.53 -7.16 -1.93
N PRO A 135 -6.11 -6.15 -1.26
CA PRO A 135 -7.55 -6.01 -1.19
C PRO A 135 -8.08 -5.52 -2.54
N VAL A 136 -9.36 -5.76 -2.79
CA VAL A 136 -10.05 -5.25 -3.98
C VAL A 136 -10.47 -3.80 -3.76
N GLY A 137 -10.47 -3.01 -4.83
CA GLY A 137 -11.19 -1.73 -4.83
C GLY A 137 -12.66 -1.95 -5.15
N HIS A 138 -13.43 -0.86 -5.15
CA HIS A 138 -14.87 -0.91 -5.40
C HIS A 138 -15.26 0.09 -6.49
N SER A 139 -15.74 -0.37 -7.65
CA SER A 139 -16.09 0.49 -8.79
C SER A 139 -17.19 1.51 -8.49
N GLU A 140 -17.96 1.31 -7.41
CA GLU A 140 -19.03 2.21 -6.93
C GLU A 140 -18.79 2.63 -5.47
N CYS A 141 -17.58 3.13 -5.17
CA CYS A 141 -17.30 3.69 -3.86
C CYS A 141 -17.99 5.06 -3.69
N SER A 142 -19.26 5.06 -3.31
CA SER A 142 -20.01 6.29 -3.06
C SER A 142 -19.43 7.04 -1.85
N SER A 143 -19.33 8.37 -1.93
CA SER A 143 -18.77 9.24 -0.88
C SER A 143 -19.69 9.39 0.34
N VAL A 144 -20.51 8.38 0.66
CA VAL A 144 -21.67 8.44 1.58
C VAL A 144 -21.30 8.84 3.02
N ALA A 145 -20.02 8.91 3.36
CA ALA A 145 -19.54 9.51 4.60
C ALA A 145 -19.98 10.99 4.78
N ASN A 146 -20.40 11.69 3.71
CA ASN A 146 -20.96 13.05 3.80
C ASN A 146 -22.51 13.12 3.78
N ALA A 147 -23.22 11.98 3.76
CA ALA A 147 -24.67 11.97 3.60
C ALA A 147 -25.47 12.36 4.86
N PHE A 148 -24.83 12.45 6.04
CA PHE A 148 -25.53 12.84 7.27
C PHE A 148 -25.63 14.36 7.49
N ASN A 149 -24.84 15.19 6.79
CA ASN A 149 -24.88 16.66 6.93
C ASN A 149 -25.01 17.42 5.59
N GLY A 150 -25.09 16.73 4.45
CA GLY A 150 -25.03 17.35 3.11
C GLY A 150 -26.34 17.88 2.54
N ASN A 151 -27.50 17.59 3.14
CA ASN A 151 -28.79 17.83 2.50
C ASN A 151 -29.24 19.30 2.43
N GLU A 152 -28.71 20.19 3.28
CA GLU A 152 -29.00 21.63 3.23
C GLU A 152 -28.02 22.39 2.32
N ALA A 153 -26.72 22.12 2.43
CA ALA A 153 -25.69 22.76 1.60
C ALA A 153 -25.81 22.40 0.10
N GLN A 154 -26.20 21.14 -0.21
CA GLN A 154 -26.41 20.71 -1.60
C GLN A 154 -27.65 21.33 -2.25
N ARG A 155 -28.64 21.77 -1.47
CA ARG A 155 -29.83 22.46 -2.00
C ARG A 155 -29.53 23.90 -2.41
N GLU A 156 -28.71 24.62 -1.63
CA GLU A 156 -28.27 25.97 -1.98
C GLU A 156 -27.27 25.99 -3.15
N GLN A 157 -26.40 24.99 -3.24
CA GLN A 157 -25.40 24.91 -4.31
C GLN A 157 -26.04 24.51 -5.66
N LYS A 158 -27.02 23.59 -5.67
CA LYS A 158 -27.82 23.27 -6.87
C LYS A 158 -28.75 24.40 -7.33
N GLN A 159 -29.02 25.41 -6.49
CA GLN A 159 -29.72 26.62 -6.90
C GLN A 159 -28.78 27.64 -7.54
N LYS A 160 -27.53 27.73 -7.07
CA LYS A 160 -26.49 28.60 -7.65
C LYS A 160 -25.93 28.05 -8.97
N GLU A 161 -25.75 26.75 -9.10
CA GLU A 161 -25.28 26.10 -10.34
C GLU A 161 -26.30 26.25 -11.48
N ARG A 162 -27.60 26.17 -11.18
CA ARG A 162 -28.67 26.43 -12.17
C ARG A 162 -28.72 27.87 -12.68
N GLN A 163 -28.18 28.83 -11.92
CA GLN A 163 -28.04 30.22 -12.37
C GLN A 163 -26.76 30.43 -13.19
N GLN A 164 -25.73 29.59 -13.03
CA GLN A 164 -24.48 29.65 -13.80
C GLN A 164 -24.53 28.85 -15.12
N GLU A 165 -25.30 27.77 -15.20
CA GLU A 165 -25.45 26.96 -16.43
C GLU A 165 -26.16 27.69 -17.58
N GLN A 166 -26.79 28.84 -17.33
CA GLN A 166 -27.36 29.70 -18.39
C GLN A 166 -26.35 30.67 -19.03
N GLN A 167 -25.09 30.75 -18.54
CA GLN A 167 -24.13 31.74 -19.03
C GLN A 167 -22.90 31.18 -19.79
N GLN A 168 -22.68 29.87 -19.89
CA GLN A 168 -21.50 29.35 -20.61
C GLN A 168 -21.82 28.15 -21.50
N GLN A 169 -22.59 28.40 -22.56
CA GLN A 169 -22.50 27.59 -23.78
C GLN A 169 -21.46 28.22 -24.71
N GLN A 170 -20.22 27.72 -24.65
CA GLN A 170 -19.26 27.62 -25.75
C GLN A 170 -17.91 27.21 -25.16
N HIS A 171 -17.54 25.93 -25.27
CA HIS A 171 -16.21 25.47 -25.67
C HIS A 171 -16.23 23.94 -25.86
N THR A 172 -15.72 23.52 -27.01
CA THR A 172 -15.72 22.20 -27.62
C THR A 172 -14.84 21.16 -26.91
N PHE A 173 -15.34 19.92 -26.82
CA PHE A 173 -14.61 18.74 -26.35
C PHE A 173 -13.46 18.35 -27.30
N GLY A 174 -12.25 18.19 -26.74
CA GLY A 174 -11.10 17.58 -27.40
C GLY A 174 -11.15 16.05 -27.35
N ALA A 175 -10.51 15.40 -28.33
CA ALA A 175 -10.49 13.96 -28.59
C ALA A 175 -9.89 13.10 -27.44
N PRO A 176 -10.22 11.80 -27.36
CA PRO A 176 -9.72 10.90 -26.31
C PRO A 176 -8.19 10.70 -26.38
N ALA A 177 -7.57 10.59 -25.20
CA ALA A 177 -6.13 10.43 -25.04
C ALA A 177 -5.59 9.14 -25.69
N ARG A 178 -4.47 9.25 -26.40
CA ARG A 178 -3.77 8.13 -27.07
C ARG A 178 -3.04 7.23 -26.06
N ALA A 179 -3.00 5.93 -26.37
CA ALA A 179 -2.24 4.92 -25.64
C ALA A 179 -0.72 5.18 -25.73
N PHE A 180 -0.04 5.17 -24.58
CA PHE A 180 1.42 5.23 -24.48
C PHE A 180 1.97 3.82 -24.31
N THR A 181 2.54 3.26 -25.38
CA THR A 181 3.49 2.14 -25.28
C THR A 181 4.67 2.44 -26.18
N ASN A 182 5.86 2.31 -25.62
CA ASN A 182 7.07 1.68 -26.18
C ASN A 182 8.28 2.27 -25.44
N ASP A 183 9.16 1.38 -24.97
CA ASP A 183 10.50 1.65 -24.42
C ASP A 183 10.66 1.72 -22.89
N ILE A 184 10.12 0.73 -22.18
CA ILE A 184 10.65 0.29 -20.87
C ILE A 184 11.10 -1.16 -21.02
N PRO A 185 12.31 -1.57 -20.56
CA PRO A 185 12.75 -2.97 -20.62
C PRO A 185 11.71 -3.84 -19.92
N THR A 186 11.06 -4.71 -20.70
CA THR A 186 9.67 -5.12 -20.56
C THR A 186 9.40 -5.96 -19.32
N VAL A 187 9.04 -5.31 -18.21
CA VAL A 187 8.14 -5.94 -17.25
C VAL A 187 6.79 -6.02 -17.94
N GLU A 188 6.27 -7.24 -18.17
CA GLU A 188 5.02 -7.42 -18.91
C GLU A 188 3.84 -6.89 -18.08
N MET A 189 3.46 -5.65 -18.34
CA MET A 189 2.25 -5.03 -17.82
C MET A 189 1.01 -5.59 -18.56
N LEU A 190 -0.10 -5.70 -17.84
CA LEU A 190 -1.42 -5.98 -18.39
C LEU A 190 -1.85 -4.81 -19.28
N HIS A 191 -2.29 -5.14 -20.50
CA HIS A 191 -2.81 -4.17 -21.48
C HIS A 191 -4.35 -4.06 -21.46
N TYR A 192 -4.99 -4.38 -20.32
CA TYR A 192 -6.44 -4.41 -20.16
C TYR A 192 -6.82 -3.82 -18.78
N PRO A 193 -8.05 -3.31 -18.58
CA PRO A 193 -8.45 -2.76 -17.30
C PRO A 193 -8.25 -3.80 -16.18
N LEU A 194 -7.61 -3.35 -15.09
CA LEU A 194 -7.44 -4.14 -13.87
C LEU A 194 -8.82 -4.63 -13.42
N SER A 195 -9.02 -5.95 -13.43
CA SER A 195 -10.19 -6.58 -12.80
C SER A 195 -9.81 -7.00 -11.38
N TRP A 196 -10.74 -6.94 -10.44
CA TRP A 196 -10.48 -7.39 -9.07
C TRP A 196 -10.08 -8.88 -8.99
N ALA A 197 -10.57 -9.69 -9.94
CA ALA A 197 -10.14 -11.08 -10.13
C ALA A 197 -8.62 -11.21 -10.41
N HIS A 198 -7.96 -10.14 -10.87
CA HIS A 198 -6.51 -10.09 -11.00
C HIS A 198 -5.81 -10.12 -9.64
N TYR A 199 -6.30 -9.35 -8.66
CA TYR A 199 -5.75 -9.36 -7.31
C TYR A 199 -5.94 -10.70 -6.64
N ASP A 200 -7.08 -11.37 -6.84
CA ASP A 200 -7.29 -12.73 -6.33
C ASP A 200 -6.27 -13.74 -6.90
N ARG A 201 -5.94 -13.63 -8.19
CA ARG A 201 -4.90 -14.47 -8.81
C ARG A 201 -3.53 -14.18 -8.22
N GLN A 202 -3.13 -12.91 -8.15
CA GLN A 202 -1.85 -12.52 -7.57
C GLN A 202 -1.75 -12.90 -6.08
N ASN A 203 -2.84 -12.78 -5.33
CA ASN A 203 -2.93 -13.18 -3.93
C ASN A 203 -2.67 -14.68 -3.74
N ARG A 204 -3.24 -15.53 -4.61
CA ARG A 204 -2.96 -16.98 -4.60
C ARG A 204 -1.51 -17.28 -4.93
N ILE A 205 -0.94 -16.60 -5.94
CA ILE A 205 0.48 -16.75 -6.31
C ILE A 205 1.38 -16.34 -5.14
N ALA A 206 1.11 -15.18 -4.52
CA ALA A 206 1.90 -14.66 -3.43
C ALA A 206 1.85 -15.58 -2.21
N LYS A 207 0.68 -16.10 -1.85
CA LYS A 207 0.52 -17.05 -0.74
C LYS A 207 1.45 -18.26 -0.91
N VAL A 208 1.42 -18.90 -2.08
CA VAL A 208 2.24 -20.07 -2.38
C VAL A 208 3.73 -19.75 -2.26
N ILE A 209 4.19 -18.65 -2.85
CA ILE A 209 5.62 -18.28 -2.85
C ILE A 209 6.10 -17.93 -1.43
N VAL A 210 5.32 -17.11 -0.72
CA VAL A 210 5.70 -16.58 0.59
C VAL A 210 5.76 -17.69 1.62
N GLU A 211 4.72 -18.53 1.70
CA GLU A 211 4.68 -19.64 2.65
C GLU A 211 5.77 -20.68 2.34
N ALA A 212 6.01 -21.00 1.06
CA ALA A 212 7.10 -21.90 0.67
C ALA A 212 8.50 -21.37 1.01
N SER A 213 8.64 -20.06 1.21
CA SER A 213 9.90 -19.41 1.60
C SER A 213 10.07 -19.20 3.11
N GLY A 214 9.18 -19.79 3.93
CA GLY A 214 9.13 -19.61 5.37
C GLY A 214 8.72 -18.18 5.78
N GLY A 215 8.00 -17.48 4.91
CA GLY A 215 7.39 -16.19 5.22
C GLY A 215 5.93 -16.33 5.65
N ILE A 216 5.35 -15.25 6.15
CA ILE A 216 3.95 -15.20 6.59
C ILE A 216 3.11 -14.53 5.52
N TYR A 217 2.05 -15.21 5.07
CA TYR A 217 1.02 -14.59 4.24
C TYR A 217 -0.04 -13.93 5.13
N TRP A 218 -0.11 -12.61 5.12
CA TRP A 218 -1.07 -11.85 5.92
C TRP A 218 -2.28 -11.45 5.07
N ASN A 219 -3.44 -12.03 5.42
CA ASN A 219 -4.69 -11.88 4.68
C ASN A 219 -5.55 -10.73 5.22
N ILE A 220 -5.32 -9.52 4.70
CA ILE A 220 -6.17 -8.35 4.96
C ILE A 220 -7.35 -8.24 3.98
N ALA A 221 -7.25 -8.86 2.79
CA ALA A 221 -8.28 -8.75 1.78
C ALA A 221 -9.63 -9.29 2.29
N THR A 222 -9.63 -10.38 3.05
CA THR A 222 -10.89 -10.97 3.58
C THR A 222 -11.63 -10.04 4.54
N MET A 223 -10.93 -9.22 5.33
CA MET A 223 -11.56 -8.22 6.21
C MET A 223 -11.97 -6.93 5.49
N THR A 224 -11.40 -6.67 4.31
CA THR A 224 -11.52 -5.38 3.63
C THR A 224 -12.42 -5.41 2.40
N ASN A 225 -12.47 -6.53 1.68
CA ASN A 225 -13.19 -6.64 0.41
C ASN A 225 -14.70 -6.42 0.51
N MET A 226 -15.25 -6.42 1.72
CA MET A 226 -16.66 -6.14 2.00
C MET A 226 -16.90 -4.70 2.50
N ARG A 227 -15.89 -3.81 2.41
CA ARG A 227 -15.91 -2.45 2.94
C ARG A 227 -15.82 -1.38 1.84
N PRO A 228 -16.81 -1.28 0.93
CA PRO A 228 -16.87 -0.20 -0.06
C PRO A 228 -16.94 1.19 0.58
N ASP A 229 -17.50 1.27 1.80
CA ASP A 229 -17.58 2.48 2.63
C ASP A 229 -16.21 2.99 3.09
N GLY A 230 -15.22 2.09 3.19
CA GLY A 230 -13.88 2.37 3.67
C GLY A 230 -12.99 3.13 2.68
N HIS A 231 -13.38 3.23 1.41
CA HIS A 231 -12.62 3.97 0.41
C HIS A 231 -12.82 5.48 0.49
N VAL A 232 -11.84 6.25 0.03
CA VAL A 232 -11.90 7.73 -0.03
C VAL A 232 -13.18 8.19 -0.73
N GLY A 233 -13.56 7.55 -1.84
CA GLY A 233 -14.78 7.87 -2.57
C GLY A 233 -14.53 8.77 -3.78
N GLY A 234 -15.57 8.98 -4.58
CA GLY A 234 -15.50 9.87 -5.74
C GLY A 234 -14.73 9.23 -6.90
N GLN A 235 -13.54 9.75 -7.22
CA GLN A 235 -12.67 9.18 -8.27
C GLN A 235 -11.60 8.23 -7.71
N ASP A 236 -11.42 8.15 -6.39
CA ASP A 236 -10.46 7.26 -5.74
C ASP A 236 -11.19 6.15 -4.97
N CYS A 237 -11.27 4.99 -5.63
CA CYS A 237 -11.88 3.77 -5.10
C CYS A 237 -10.89 2.68 -4.76
N LEU A 238 -9.61 3.04 -4.61
CA LEU A 238 -8.56 2.11 -4.23
C LEU A 238 -7.95 2.50 -2.89
N SER A 239 -7.75 3.80 -2.65
CA SER A 239 -7.27 4.32 -1.39
C SER A 239 -8.34 4.26 -0.30
N TYR A 240 -7.89 4.13 0.95
CA TYR A 240 -8.76 4.05 2.13
C TYR A 240 -8.85 5.38 2.87
N LYS A 241 -10.00 5.65 3.47
CA LYS A 241 -10.19 6.76 4.43
C LYS A 241 -9.42 6.48 5.71
N ARG A 242 -9.05 7.56 6.42
CA ARG A 242 -8.62 7.52 7.81
C ARG A 242 -9.52 8.41 8.67
N PRO A 243 -9.95 7.96 9.87
CA PRO A 243 -9.86 6.57 10.35
C PRO A 243 -10.67 5.61 9.46
N GLY A 244 -10.26 4.35 9.34
CA GLY A 244 -10.89 3.36 8.45
C GLY A 244 -10.19 2.00 8.40
N SER A 245 -10.31 1.30 7.27
CA SER A 245 -9.82 -0.09 7.13
C SER A 245 -8.32 -0.24 7.38
N THR A 246 -7.50 0.76 7.07
CA THR A 246 -6.05 0.72 7.32
C THR A 246 -5.70 0.70 8.81
N ASP A 247 -6.57 1.24 9.67
CA ASP A 247 -6.42 1.16 11.13
C ASP A 247 -6.74 -0.25 11.63
N GLU A 248 -7.78 -0.89 11.08
CA GLU A 248 -8.10 -2.30 11.35
C GLU A 248 -6.96 -3.22 10.91
N TRP A 249 -6.27 -2.91 9.80
CA TRP A 249 -5.06 -3.62 9.39
C TRP A 249 -3.94 -3.46 10.41
N ALA A 250 -3.69 -2.24 10.91
CA ALA A 250 -2.68 -2.02 11.93
C ALA A 250 -2.96 -2.88 13.18
N VAL A 251 -4.21 -2.90 13.66
CA VAL A 251 -4.63 -3.77 14.77
C VAL A 251 -4.40 -5.25 14.47
N SER A 252 -4.79 -5.72 13.28
CA SER A 252 -4.54 -7.11 12.87
C SER A 252 -3.04 -7.46 12.81
N LEU A 253 -2.19 -6.50 12.42
CA LEU A 253 -0.75 -6.70 12.37
C LEU A 253 -0.16 -6.84 13.78
N PHE A 254 -0.64 -6.06 14.76
CA PHE A 254 -0.19 -6.21 16.16
C PHE A 254 -0.59 -7.57 16.74
N ASN A 255 -1.80 -8.04 16.45
CA ASN A 255 -2.23 -9.37 16.87
C ASN A 255 -1.36 -10.47 16.23
N LEU A 256 -0.95 -10.28 14.98
CA LEU A 256 -0.01 -11.17 14.32
C LEU A 256 1.36 -11.17 15.03
N PHE A 257 1.90 -9.99 15.38
CA PHE A 257 3.16 -9.92 16.11
C PHE A 257 3.10 -10.56 17.49
N ASN A 258 2.02 -10.34 18.25
CA ASN A 258 1.77 -11.02 19.52
C ASN A 258 1.80 -12.55 19.38
N THR A 259 1.21 -13.06 18.29
CA THR A 259 1.18 -14.50 18.01
C THR A 259 2.57 -15.04 17.71
N ILE A 260 3.36 -14.31 16.91
CA ILE A 260 4.73 -14.69 16.57
C ILE A 260 5.62 -14.72 17.82
N GLU A 261 5.52 -13.69 18.66
CA GLU A 261 6.28 -13.62 19.91
C GLU A 261 5.94 -14.77 20.86
N ALA A 262 4.66 -15.13 20.98
CA ALA A 262 4.24 -16.26 21.79
C ALA A 262 4.89 -17.58 21.31
N VAL A 263 4.96 -17.80 20.00
CA VAL A 263 5.59 -18.99 19.40
C VAL A 263 7.11 -18.96 19.55
N GLU A 264 7.77 -17.81 19.46
CA GLU A 264 9.23 -17.70 19.64
C GLU A 264 9.69 -17.92 21.11
N ARG A 265 8.78 -17.83 22.09
CA ARG A 265 9.06 -18.03 23.53
C ARG A 265 8.94 -19.50 23.98
N GLU A 266 8.27 -20.35 23.21
CA GLU A 266 8.09 -21.80 23.48
C GLU A 266 9.28 -22.63 22.97
#